data_AF-A0A957AES4-F1
#
_entry.id   AF-A0A957AES4-F1
#
_cell.length_a   1.000
_cell.length_b   1.000
_cell.length_c   1.000
_cell.angle_alpha   90.00
_cell.angle_beta   90.00
_cell.angle_gamma   90.00
#
_symmetry.space_group_name_H-M   'P 1'
#
loop_
_entity.id
_entity.type
_entity.pdbx_description
1 polymer ?
#
loop_
_entity_poly.entity_id
_entity_poly.type
_entity_poly.pdbx_seq_one_letter_code
_entity_poly.pdbx_strand_id
1 'polypeptide(L)'
;RSVLLVPANGLPQAGTLRAARDLRGSEGRVVALDVHSKEVVEPGPGLVQRLDDELGHDRYEVRSARSKSRERAALEELGRHAYDLLLAEAPAEGVVPWLAAPEVPAEIIERVDVPTVIVNRPQARAVVAFRRWWDRIYQWTESLDDEQRIRVYSDLRRSARVDRDFLTLTVISTAIAALGLLLNSAAVIIGAMLVAPFMSPLIALGLAIVYGDPRFMRVAVTAIIRGTLLAYPIGILLGVLVPQIDLGGEVLARTEPSGLDLIVALLSGAAGAYAYARRDLSAALPGVAIAAALVPPLAASAIALGSAEYT
;
A
#
# COMPACT_ATOMS: atom_id res chain seq x y z
N ARG A 1 -27.99 34.10 -1.07
CA ARG A 1 -27.08 33.11 -0.45
C ARG A 1 -25.99 32.75 -1.44
N SER A 2 -24.71 32.97 -1.12
CA SER A 2 -23.58 32.54 -1.94
C SER A 2 -23.03 31.22 -1.41
N VAL A 3 -23.03 30.18 -2.25
CA VAL A 3 -22.50 28.85 -1.91
C VAL A 3 -21.20 28.67 -2.66
N LEU A 4 -20.08 28.47 -1.96
CA LEU A 4 -18.81 28.07 -2.57
C LEU A 4 -18.81 26.55 -2.75
N LEU A 5 -18.68 26.08 -3.98
CA LEU A 5 -18.60 24.68 -4.35
C LEU A 5 -17.14 24.34 -4.67
N VAL A 6 -16.57 23.40 -3.91
CA VAL A 6 -15.21 22.89 -4.13
C VAL A 6 -15.29 21.43 -4.60
N PRO A 7 -15.18 21.19 -5.93
CA PRO A 7 -15.22 19.84 -6.48
C PRO A 7 -13.93 19.07 -6.16
N ALA A 8 -14.04 17.81 -5.77
CA ALA A 8 -12.86 17.05 -5.34
C ALA A 8 -11.95 16.64 -6.53
N ASN A 9 -12.46 16.55 -7.76
CA ASN A 9 -11.70 16.14 -8.96
C ASN A 9 -11.84 17.10 -10.17
N GLY A 10 -12.14 18.38 -9.94
CA GLY A 10 -12.34 19.37 -11.01
C GLY A 10 -13.71 19.25 -11.74
N LEU A 11 -14.42 18.14 -11.59
CA LEU A 11 -15.82 18.01 -12.00
C LEU A 11 -16.69 17.62 -10.81
N PRO A 12 -17.72 18.41 -10.47
CA PRO A 12 -18.64 18.10 -9.39
C PRO A 12 -19.56 16.91 -9.76
N GLN A 13 -20.00 16.19 -8.74
CA GLN A 13 -20.98 15.12 -8.84
C GLN A 13 -22.39 15.66 -8.89
N ALA A 14 -23.28 14.93 -9.56
CA ALA A 14 -24.71 15.27 -9.64
C ALA A 14 -25.35 15.41 -8.25
N GLY A 15 -24.99 14.55 -7.28
CA GLY A 15 -25.48 14.66 -5.90
C GLY A 15 -25.05 15.97 -5.22
N THR A 16 -23.80 16.39 -5.43
CA THR A 16 -23.26 17.65 -4.92
C THR A 16 -23.93 18.86 -5.57
N LEU A 17 -24.16 18.81 -6.90
CA LEU A 17 -24.85 19.88 -7.61
C LEU A 17 -26.31 20.04 -7.19
N ARG A 18 -27.02 18.92 -6.93
CA ARG A 18 -28.37 18.95 -6.35
C ARG A 18 -28.36 19.56 -4.95
N ALA A 19 -27.43 19.15 -4.09
CA ALA A 19 -27.28 19.76 -2.77
C ALA A 19 -26.98 21.27 -2.87
N ALA A 20 -26.09 21.68 -3.77
CA ALA A 20 -25.78 23.09 -4.02
C ALA A 20 -27.04 23.87 -4.45
N ARG A 21 -27.83 23.30 -5.36
CA ARG A 21 -29.08 23.88 -5.85
C ARG A 21 -30.10 24.09 -4.74
N ASP A 22 -30.27 23.08 -3.89
CA ASP A 22 -31.25 23.07 -2.81
C ASP A 22 -30.84 24.03 -1.68
N LEU A 23 -29.56 24.04 -1.30
CA LEU A 23 -29.02 24.88 -0.22
C LEU A 23 -28.92 26.37 -0.59
N ARG A 24 -28.69 26.67 -1.87
CA ARG A 24 -28.67 28.02 -2.43
C ARG A 24 -30.04 28.71 -2.35
N GLY A 25 -31.13 27.94 -2.45
CA GLY A 25 -32.50 28.48 -2.55
C GLY A 25 -32.82 29.13 -3.91
N SER A 26 -33.90 29.91 -3.97
CA SER A 26 -34.44 30.52 -5.20
C SER A 26 -33.66 31.74 -5.71
N GLU A 27 -32.94 32.45 -4.86
CA GLU A 27 -32.24 33.70 -5.23
C GLU A 27 -30.72 33.66 -5.02
N GLY A 28 -30.18 32.60 -4.43
CA GLY A 28 -28.74 32.48 -4.24
C GLY A 28 -27.98 32.16 -5.52
N ARG A 29 -26.65 32.12 -5.43
CA ARG A 29 -25.72 31.78 -6.52
C ARG A 29 -24.71 30.73 -6.06
N VAL A 30 -24.32 29.82 -6.95
CA VAL A 30 -23.26 28.84 -6.71
C VAL A 30 -21.96 29.34 -7.34
N VAL A 31 -20.88 29.41 -6.59
CA VAL A 31 -19.54 29.71 -7.12
C VAL A 31 -18.75 28.42 -7.13
N ALA A 32 -18.47 27.87 -8.30
CA ALA A 32 -17.67 26.67 -8.47
C ALA A 32 -16.19 27.02 -8.59
N LEU A 33 -15.36 26.46 -7.72
CA LEU A 33 -13.91 26.66 -7.74
C LEU A 33 -13.24 25.65 -8.66
N ASP A 34 -12.61 26.11 -9.73
CA ASP A 34 -11.82 25.29 -10.64
C ASP A 34 -10.33 25.42 -10.32
N VAL A 35 -9.72 24.38 -9.78
CA VAL A 35 -8.35 24.43 -9.24
C VAL A 35 -7.37 23.77 -10.19
N HIS A 36 -6.40 24.54 -10.66
CA HIS A 36 -5.37 24.09 -11.59
C HIS A 36 -3.96 24.22 -11.02
N SER A 37 -3.10 23.25 -11.35
CA SER A 37 -1.68 23.29 -10.99
C SER A 37 -0.86 24.22 -11.90
N LYS A 38 -1.39 24.53 -13.10
CA LYS A 38 -0.82 25.44 -14.10
C LYS A 38 -1.77 26.62 -14.33
N GLU A 39 -1.24 27.69 -14.89
CA GLU A 39 -2.02 28.89 -15.21
C GLU A 39 -2.97 28.58 -16.37
N VAL A 40 -4.28 28.61 -16.10
CA VAL A 40 -5.35 28.33 -17.05
C VAL A 40 -6.31 29.50 -17.02
N VAL A 41 -6.57 30.09 -18.19
CA VAL A 41 -7.37 31.31 -18.34
C VAL A 41 -8.87 31.01 -18.40
N GLU A 42 -9.26 29.83 -18.91
CA GLU A 42 -10.66 29.45 -19.07
C GLU A 42 -11.01 28.17 -18.29
N PRO A 43 -12.21 28.09 -17.71
CA PRO A 43 -12.66 26.90 -17.01
C PRO A 43 -12.79 25.71 -17.96
N GLY A 44 -12.53 24.50 -17.46
CA GLY A 44 -12.60 23.30 -18.29
C GLY A 44 -13.99 23.11 -18.93
N PRO A 45 -14.10 22.77 -20.23
CA PRO A 45 -15.39 22.72 -20.93
C PRO A 45 -16.37 21.71 -20.31
N GLY A 46 -15.86 20.59 -19.76
CA GLY A 46 -16.68 19.60 -19.07
C GLY A 46 -17.25 20.09 -17.72
N LEU A 47 -16.63 21.08 -17.07
CA LEU A 47 -17.14 21.67 -15.83
C LEU A 47 -18.31 22.59 -16.14
N VAL A 48 -18.12 23.49 -17.11
CA VAL A 48 -19.16 24.42 -17.57
C VAL A 48 -20.40 23.66 -18.03
N GLN A 49 -20.22 22.65 -18.88
CA GLN A 49 -21.34 21.83 -19.37
C GLN A 49 -22.15 21.19 -18.24
N ARG A 50 -21.49 20.62 -17.22
CA ARG A 50 -22.21 20.00 -16.08
C ARG A 50 -22.93 21.02 -15.21
N LEU A 51 -22.35 22.21 -15.04
CA LEU A 51 -22.98 23.28 -14.27
C LEU A 51 -24.20 23.82 -15.01
N ASP A 52 -24.12 23.97 -16.33
CA ASP A 52 -25.25 24.33 -17.18
C ASP A 52 -26.38 23.29 -17.08
N ASP A 53 -26.06 22.00 -17.20
CA ASP A 53 -27.04 20.91 -17.17
C ASP A 53 -27.82 20.81 -15.85
N GLU A 54 -27.16 21.04 -14.70
CA GLU A 54 -27.77 20.81 -13.37
C GLU A 54 -28.21 22.09 -12.64
N LEU A 55 -27.56 23.23 -12.89
CA LEU A 55 -27.84 24.50 -12.19
C LEU A 55 -28.49 25.55 -13.09
N GLY A 56 -28.23 25.52 -14.40
CA GLY A 56 -28.63 26.54 -15.38
C GLY A 56 -27.65 27.71 -15.49
N HIS A 57 -27.52 28.25 -16.70
CA HIS A 57 -26.46 29.18 -17.12
C HIS A 57 -26.29 30.44 -16.24
N ASP A 58 -27.39 31.03 -15.77
CA ASP A 58 -27.35 32.28 -14.97
C ASP A 58 -27.22 32.05 -13.45
N ARG A 59 -27.07 30.80 -13.03
CA ARG A 59 -27.22 30.39 -11.62
C ARG A 59 -25.91 29.98 -10.97
N TYR A 60 -24.80 30.06 -11.71
CA TYR A 60 -23.47 29.80 -11.20
C TYR A 60 -22.44 30.84 -11.65
N GLU A 61 -21.25 30.76 -11.06
CA GLU A 61 -20.02 31.44 -11.47
C GLU A 61 -18.90 30.41 -11.37
N VAL A 62 -17.97 30.40 -12.31
CA VAL A 62 -16.75 29.58 -12.20
C VAL A 62 -15.58 30.49 -11.89
N ARG A 63 -14.81 30.13 -10.87
CA ARG A 63 -13.59 30.85 -10.49
C ARG A 63 -12.40 29.93 -10.60
N SER A 64 -11.42 30.33 -11.38
CA SER A 64 -10.18 29.59 -11.55
C SER A 64 -9.17 30.00 -10.48
N ALA A 65 -8.65 29.02 -9.73
CA ALA A 65 -7.62 29.24 -8.72
C ALA A 65 -6.37 28.41 -9.04
N ARG A 66 -5.21 29.05 -8.90
CA ARG A 66 -3.91 28.40 -9.08
C ARG A 66 -3.41 27.88 -7.74
N SER A 67 -3.38 26.57 -7.56
CA SER A 67 -2.80 25.97 -6.35
C SER A 67 -2.34 24.53 -6.58
N LYS A 68 -1.38 24.09 -5.76
CA LYS A 68 -0.95 22.69 -5.69
C LYS A 68 -1.94 21.81 -4.91
N SER A 69 -2.81 22.43 -4.12
CA SER A 69 -3.79 21.76 -3.26
C SER A 69 -5.13 22.50 -3.33
N ARG A 70 -6.22 21.73 -3.37
CA ARG A 70 -7.59 22.29 -3.50
C ARG A 70 -8.03 22.97 -2.22
N GLU A 71 -7.58 22.44 -1.09
CA GLU A 71 -7.80 22.96 0.26
C GLU A 71 -7.22 24.37 0.37
N ARG A 72 -5.97 24.55 -0.06
CA ARG A 72 -5.33 25.88 -0.09
C ARG A 72 -6.06 26.87 -0.98
N ALA A 73 -6.50 26.43 -2.16
CA ALA A 73 -7.27 27.28 -3.07
C ALA A 73 -8.61 27.69 -2.46
N ALA A 74 -9.30 26.77 -1.80
CA ALA A 74 -10.56 27.07 -1.10
C ALA A 74 -10.35 28.07 0.04
N LEU A 75 -9.31 27.88 0.86
CA LEU A 75 -8.97 28.80 1.96
C LEU A 75 -8.60 30.20 1.45
N GLU A 76 -7.82 30.30 0.36
CA GLU A 76 -7.51 31.58 -0.26
C GLU A 76 -8.76 32.29 -0.79
N GLU A 77 -9.69 31.54 -1.40
CA GLU A 77 -10.93 32.12 -1.93
C GLU A 77 -11.87 32.60 -0.82
N LEU A 78 -12.03 31.81 0.24
CA LEU A 78 -12.78 32.18 1.44
C LEU A 78 -12.17 33.38 2.18
N GLY A 79 -10.84 33.55 2.09
CA GLY A 79 -10.16 34.74 2.62
C GLY A 79 -10.34 36.00 1.77
N ARG A 80 -10.65 35.86 0.48
CA ARG A 80 -10.84 36.98 -0.46
C ARG A 80 -12.30 37.40 -0.60
N HIS A 81 -13.24 36.48 -0.40
CA HIS A 81 -14.67 36.72 -0.64
C HIS A 81 -15.53 36.09 0.45
N ALA A 82 -16.63 36.75 0.79
CA ALA A 82 -17.59 36.25 1.77
C ALA A 82 -18.56 35.24 1.13
N TYR A 83 -18.65 34.06 1.74
CA TYR A 83 -19.59 33.00 1.37
C TYR A 83 -20.44 32.60 2.57
N ASP A 84 -21.71 32.29 2.33
CA ASP A 84 -22.64 31.87 3.38
C ASP A 84 -22.50 30.38 3.72
N LEU A 85 -21.97 29.60 2.78
CA LEU A 85 -21.86 28.15 2.89
C LEU A 85 -20.70 27.63 2.03
N LEU A 86 -19.90 26.73 2.59
CA LEU A 86 -18.94 25.92 1.85
C LEU A 86 -19.52 24.53 1.59
N LEU A 87 -19.55 24.11 0.33
CA LEU A 87 -19.93 22.77 -0.09
C LEU A 87 -18.71 22.07 -0.68
N ALA A 88 -18.16 21.10 0.06
CA ALA A 88 -16.98 20.35 -0.34
C ALA A 88 -17.35 18.89 -0.65
N GLU A 89 -16.73 18.31 -1.68
CA GLU A 89 -16.87 16.87 -1.94
C GLU A 89 -15.85 16.07 -1.12
N ALA A 90 -16.30 14.95 -0.56
CA ALA A 90 -15.38 13.99 0.03
C ALA A 90 -14.43 13.41 -1.05
N PRO A 91 -13.14 13.19 -0.72
CA PRO A 91 -12.22 12.50 -1.63
C PRO A 91 -12.75 11.09 -1.95
N ALA A 92 -12.31 10.53 -3.08
CA ALA A 92 -12.68 9.16 -3.41
C ALA A 92 -12.05 8.21 -2.38
N GLU A 93 -12.88 7.50 -1.61
CA GLU A 93 -12.42 6.38 -0.78
C GLU A 93 -12.00 5.24 -1.71
N GLY A 94 -10.71 4.90 -1.69
CA GLY A 94 -10.20 3.70 -2.35
C GLY A 94 -10.59 2.44 -1.58
N VAL A 95 -10.38 1.27 -2.19
CA VAL A 95 -10.53 -0.05 -1.51
C VAL A 95 -9.60 -0.16 -0.29
N VAL A 96 -8.53 0.64 -0.28
CA VAL A 96 -7.53 0.72 0.78
C VAL A 96 -7.57 2.14 1.38
N PRO A 97 -8.00 2.32 2.64
CA PRO A 97 -8.22 3.64 3.23
C PRO A 97 -7.00 4.57 3.22
N TRP A 98 -5.78 4.04 3.35
CA TRP A 98 -4.54 4.83 3.36
C TRP A 98 -4.00 5.16 1.95
N LEU A 99 -4.53 4.52 0.90
CA LEU A 99 -4.28 4.89 -0.50
C LEU A 99 -5.30 5.90 -1.03
N ALA A 100 -6.38 6.15 -0.27
CA ALA A 100 -7.32 7.22 -0.57
C ALA A 100 -6.62 8.58 -0.37
N ALA A 101 -6.93 9.55 -1.22
CA ALA A 101 -6.33 10.88 -1.17
C ALA A 101 -6.40 11.47 0.25
N PRO A 102 -5.38 12.25 0.68
CA PRO A 102 -5.31 12.82 2.01
C PRO A 102 -6.61 13.54 2.37
N GLU A 103 -7.01 13.44 3.63
CA GLU A 103 -8.26 13.92 4.21
C GLU A 103 -8.49 15.42 3.95
N VAL A 104 -9.02 15.73 2.76
CA VAL A 104 -9.58 17.05 2.38
C VAL A 104 -10.50 17.65 3.46
N PRO A 105 -11.26 16.87 4.28
CA PRO A 105 -12.12 17.45 5.31
C PRO A 105 -11.40 18.17 6.45
N ALA A 106 -10.33 17.61 7.03
CA ALA A 106 -9.87 18.05 8.34
C ALA A 106 -9.25 19.45 8.33
N GLU A 107 -8.36 19.74 7.37
CA GLU A 107 -7.66 21.03 7.31
C GLU A 107 -8.59 22.20 6.93
N ILE A 108 -9.66 21.92 6.18
CA ILE A 108 -10.70 22.90 5.84
C ILE A 108 -11.61 23.15 7.05
N ILE A 109 -12.08 22.08 7.72
CA ILE A 109 -12.97 22.19 8.88
C ILE A 109 -12.32 22.96 10.03
N GLU A 110 -11.02 22.76 10.27
CA GLU A 110 -10.32 23.43 11.38
C GLU A 110 -10.05 24.92 11.15
N ARG A 111 -10.10 25.39 9.90
CA ARG A 111 -9.65 26.75 9.52
C ARG A 111 -10.73 27.63 8.91
N VAL A 112 -11.94 27.11 8.70
CA VAL A 112 -13.03 27.82 8.03
C VAL A 112 -14.12 28.17 9.04
N ASP A 113 -14.40 29.47 9.18
CA ASP A 113 -15.47 30.01 10.03
C ASP A 113 -16.86 29.99 9.35
N VAL A 114 -16.96 29.41 8.15
CA VAL A 114 -18.20 29.30 7.36
C VAL A 114 -18.82 27.91 7.55
N PRO A 115 -20.15 27.79 7.71
CA PRO A 115 -20.82 26.49 7.72
C PRO A 115 -20.38 25.63 6.53
N THR A 116 -19.87 24.45 6.81
CA THR A 116 -19.30 23.54 5.81
C THR A 116 -20.13 22.27 5.71
N VAL A 117 -20.57 21.93 4.49
CA VAL A 117 -21.28 20.69 4.18
C VAL A 117 -20.38 19.82 3.32
N ILE A 118 -20.17 18.58 3.75
CA ILE A 118 -19.38 17.60 3.00
C ILE A 118 -20.33 16.59 2.35
N VAL A 119 -20.30 16.52 1.02
CA VAL A 119 -21.11 15.57 0.26
C VAL A 119 -20.29 14.30 0.05
N ASN A 120 -20.77 13.19 0.63
CA ASN A 120 -20.15 11.89 0.45
C ASN A 120 -20.46 11.32 -0.94
N ARG A 121 -19.47 10.65 -1.54
CA ARG A 121 -19.60 10.06 -2.87
C ARG A 121 -20.37 8.73 -2.77
N PRO A 122 -21.26 8.40 -3.73
CA PRO A 122 -21.85 7.08 -3.79
C PRO A 122 -20.75 6.04 -4.05
N GLN A 123 -20.45 5.22 -3.04
CA GLN A 123 -19.45 4.17 -3.13
C GLN A 123 -19.92 3.09 -4.11
N ALA A 124 -18.99 2.57 -4.93
CA ALA A 124 -19.32 1.48 -5.85
C ALA A 124 -19.88 0.29 -5.05
N ARG A 125 -21.01 -0.31 -5.50
CA ARG A 125 -21.67 -1.42 -4.81
C ARG A 125 -20.71 -2.59 -4.50
N ALA A 126 -19.74 -2.82 -5.38
CA ALA A 126 -18.68 -3.81 -5.18
C ALA A 126 -17.78 -3.49 -3.97
N VAL A 127 -17.40 -2.22 -3.77
CA VAL A 127 -16.58 -1.78 -2.62
C VAL A 127 -17.35 -1.94 -1.31
N VAL A 128 -18.64 -1.56 -1.31
CA VAL A 128 -19.50 -1.73 -0.13
C VAL A 128 -19.75 -3.21 0.19
N ALA A 129 -19.96 -4.04 -0.83
CA ALA A 129 -20.12 -5.48 -0.67
C ALA A 129 -18.85 -6.14 -0.13
N PHE A 130 -17.68 -5.79 -0.68
CA PHE A 130 -16.39 -6.25 -0.20
C PHE A 130 -16.14 -5.83 1.24
N ARG A 131 -16.37 -4.54 1.58
CA ARG A 131 -16.22 -4.03 2.96
C ARG A 131 -17.10 -4.79 3.94
N ARG A 132 -18.38 -5.00 3.63
CA ARG A 132 -19.29 -5.77 4.51
C ARG A 132 -18.87 -7.22 4.68
N TRP A 133 -18.37 -7.85 3.62
CA TRP A 133 -17.85 -9.22 3.68
C TRP A 133 -16.56 -9.28 4.52
N TRP A 134 -15.68 -8.30 4.35
CA TRP A 134 -14.43 -8.14 5.09
C TRP A 134 -14.66 -7.85 6.58
N ASP A 135 -15.61 -6.97 6.92
CA ASP A 135 -16.04 -6.69 8.29
C ASP A 135 -16.60 -7.94 8.97
N ARG A 136 -17.31 -8.79 8.23
CA ARG A 136 -17.81 -10.08 8.74
C ARG A 136 -16.67 -11.07 8.99
N ILE A 137 -15.63 -11.07 8.17
CA ILE A 137 -14.41 -11.87 8.40
C ILE A 137 -13.64 -11.36 9.61
N TYR A 138 -13.50 -10.04 9.76
CA TYR A 138 -12.82 -9.46 10.92
C TYR A 138 -13.51 -9.78 12.25
N GLN A 139 -14.83 -9.89 12.27
CA GLN A 139 -15.57 -10.30 13.47
C GLN A 139 -15.22 -11.72 13.94
N TRP A 140 -14.70 -12.58 13.05
CA TRP A 140 -14.26 -13.94 13.40
C TRP A 140 -12.86 -13.97 14.02
N THR A 141 -12.10 -12.88 13.91
CA THR A 141 -10.77 -12.76 14.52
C THR A 141 -10.85 -11.80 15.71
N GLU A 142 -10.47 -12.24 16.91
CA GLU A 142 -10.37 -11.30 18.03
C GLU A 142 -9.43 -10.15 17.66
N SER A 143 -9.90 -8.92 17.83
CA SER A 143 -9.10 -7.74 17.57
C SER A 143 -7.96 -7.64 18.58
N LEU A 144 -6.74 -7.43 18.10
CA LEU A 144 -5.62 -7.09 18.96
C LEU A 144 -5.93 -5.79 19.71
N ASP A 145 -5.67 -5.78 21.02
CA ASP A 145 -5.70 -4.58 21.84
C ASP A 145 -4.56 -3.62 21.45
N ASP A 146 -4.67 -2.34 21.80
CA ASP A 146 -3.71 -1.32 21.36
C ASP A 146 -2.30 -1.59 21.88
N GLU A 147 -2.14 -2.12 23.10
CA GLU A 147 -0.85 -2.57 23.61
C GLU A 147 -0.25 -3.72 22.79
N GLN A 148 -1.08 -4.66 22.33
CA GLN A 148 -0.62 -5.79 21.51
C GLN A 148 -0.18 -5.31 20.13
N ARG A 149 -0.90 -4.36 19.53
CA ARG A 149 -0.55 -3.74 18.25
C ARG A 149 0.79 -3.01 18.32
N ILE A 150 0.98 -2.17 19.34
CA ILE A 150 2.24 -1.44 19.57
C ILE A 150 3.39 -2.41 19.74
N ARG A 151 3.17 -3.48 20.52
CA ARG A 151 4.17 -4.52 20.75
C ARG A 151 4.58 -5.20 19.44
N VAL A 152 3.62 -5.75 18.69
CA VAL A 152 3.86 -6.41 17.39
C VAL A 152 4.62 -5.47 16.45
N TYR A 153 4.18 -4.21 16.33
CA TYR A 153 4.86 -3.22 15.51
C TYR A 153 6.32 -3.00 15.97
N SER A 154 6.53 -2.80 17.28
CA SER A 154 7.86 -2.52 17.83
C SER A 154 8.82 -3.71 17.76
N ASP A 155 8.32 -4.93 17.92
CA ASP A 155 9.10 -6.16 17.89
C ASP A 155 9.48 -6.49 16.45
N LEU A 156 8.52 -6.41 15.53
CA LEU A 156 8.76 -6.65 14.11
C LEU A 156 9.76 -5.62 13.55
N ARG A 157 9.62 -4.33 13.91
CA ARG A 157 10.55 -3.27 13.53
C ARG A 157 11.96 -3.43 14.09
N ARG A 158 12.10 -4.07 15.25
CA ARG A 158 13.42 -4.42 15.81
C ARG A 158 14.02 -5.64 15.11
N SER A 159 13.25 -6.71 14.96
CA SER A 159 13.69 -7.96 14.31
C SER A 159 14.01 -7.83 12.82
N ALA A 160 13.47 -6.81 12.14
CA ALA A 160 13.77 -6.54 10.74
C ALA A 160 15.08 -5.79 10.51
N ARG A 161 15.81 -5.43 11.57
CA ARG A 161 17.10 -4.74 11.43
C ARG A 161 18.18 -5.74 11.07
N VAL A 162 19.17 -5.25 10.31
CA VAL A 162 20.40 -6.00 10.08
C VAL A 162 21.26 -5.91 11.34
N ASP A 163 21.38 -7.02 12.04
CA ASP A 163 22.31 -7.22 13.14
C ASP A 163 23.34 -8.30 12.79
N ARG A 164 24.21 -8.65 13.75
CA ARG A 164 25.26 -9.65 13.52
C ARG A 164 24.68 -11.03 13.30
N ASP A 165 23.64 -11.38 14.07
CA ASP A 165 23.01 -12.69 13.99
C ASP A 165 22.33 -12.88 12.63
N PHE A 166 21.64 -11.84 12.12
CA PHE A 166 21.08 -11.83 10.77
C PHE A 166 22.15 -12.11 9.70
N LEU A 167 23.30 -11.44 9.78
CA LEU A 167 24.38 -11.61 8.81
C LEU A 167 24.98 -13.03 8.92
N THR A 168 25.26 -13.50 10.13
CA THR A 168 25.82 -14.83 10.38
C THR A 168 24.89 -15.94 9.91
N LEU A 169 23.60 -15.86 10.27
CA LEU A 169 22.59 -16.84 9.86
C LEU A 169 22.34 -16.80 8.35
N THR A 170 22.42 -15.63 7.72
CA THR A 170 22.36 -15.51 6.26
C THR A 170 23.51 -16.28 5.61
N VAL A 171 24.76 -16.06 6.06
CA VAL A 171 25.94 -16.76 5.52
C VAL A 171 25.79 -18.28 5.68
N ILE A 172 25.43 -18.75 6.88
CA ILE A 172 25.29 -20.17 7.19
C ILE A 172 24.15 -20.79 6.37
N SER A 173 22.97 -20.19 6.37
CA SER A 173 21.82 -20.71 5.62
C SER A 173 22.07 -20.73 4.11
N THR A 174 22.73 -19.71 3.54
CA THR A 174 23.10 -19.73 2.11
C THR A 174 24.09 -20.84 1.78
N ALA A 175 25.09 -21.08 2.62
CA ALA A 175 26.02 -22.18 2.41
C ALA A 175 25.31 -23.55 2.49
N ILE A 176 24.42 -23.74 3.47
CA ILE A 176 23.61 -24.97 3.59
C ILE A 176 22.69 -25.13 2.38
N ALA A 177 22.03 -24.05 1.91
CA ALA A 177 21.16 -24.10 0.74
C ALA A 177 21.95 -24.49 -0.52
N ALA A 178 23.11 -23.89 -0.73
CA ALA A 178 23.98 -24.21 -1.86
C ALA A 178 24.45 -25.67 -1.82
N LEU A 179 24.88 -26.18 -0.65
CA LEU A 179 25.20 -27.60 -0.48
C LEU A 179 23.98 -28.50 -0.69
N GLY A 180 22.79 -28.07 -0.25
CA GLY A 180 21.54 -28.81 -0.47
C GLY A 180 21.19 -28.93 -1.95
N LEU A 181 21.43 -27.87 -2.73
CA LEU A 181 21.27 -27.88 -4.19
C LEU A 181 22.30 -28.81 -4.85
N LEU A 182 23.56 -28.76 -4.43
CA LEU A 182 24.62 -29.67 -4.90
C LEU A 182 24.31 -31.15 -4.62
N LEU A 183 23.72 -31.43 -3.47
CA LEU A 183 23.30 -32.78 -3.07
C LEU A 183 21.94 -33.18 -3.65
N ASN A 184 21.27 -32.30 -4.41
CA ASN A 184 19.90 -32.45 -4.89
C ASN A 184 18.93 -32.91 -3.77
N SER A 185 19.06 -32.30 -2.58
CA SER A 185 18.36 -32.71 -1.36
C SER A 185 17.37 -31.65 -0.89
N ALA A 186 16.09 -31.86 -1.21
CA ALA A 186 14.99 -31.02 -0.75
C ALA A 186 14.97 -30.86 0.79
N ALA A 187 15.29 -31.91 1.55
CA ALA A 187 15.32 -31.87 3.00
C ALA A 187 16.38 -30.88 3.55
N VAL A 188 17.59 -30.88 2.96
CA VAL A 188 18.67 -29.95 3.36
C VAL A 188 18.30 -28.51 2.98
N ILE A 189 17.68 -28.34 1.81
CA ILE A 189 17.23 -27.02 1.34
C ILE A 189 16.14 -26.45 2.26
N ILE A 190 15.15 -27.27 2.65
CA ILE A 190 14.14 -26.87 3.62
C ILE A 190 14.79 -26.53 4.97
N GLY A 191 15.78 -27.31 5.42
CA GLY A 191 16.57 -26.99 6.61
C GLY A 191 17.24 -25.62 6.54
N ALA A 192 17.83 -25.27 5.39
CA ALA A 192 18.40 -23.95 5.16
C ALA A 192 17.34 -22.82 5.24
N MET A 193 16.15 -23.04 4.69
CA MET A 193 15.04 -22.07 4.78
C MET A 193 14.62 -21.79 6.22
N LEU A 194 14.63 -22.79 7.10
CA LEU A 194 14.28 -22.65 8.51
C LEU A 194 15.31 -21.84 9.31
N VAL A 195 16.58 -21.90 8.93
CA VAL A 195 17.67 -21.15 9.56
C VAL A 195 17.71 -19.71 9.06
N ALA A 196 17.23 -19.45 7.84
CA ALA A 196 17.34 -18.18 7.17
C ALA A 196 16.53 -17.06 7.87
N PRO A 197 17.15 -15.91 8.19
CA PRO A 197 16.49 -14.85 8.97
C PRO A 197 15.66 -13.88 8.11
N PHE A 198 15.23 -14.27 6.91
CA PHE A 198 14.51 -13.38 5.98
C PHE A 198 13.03 -13.17 6.31
N MET A 199 12.45 -14.01 7.17
CA MET A 199 11.03 -13.91 7.53
C MET A 199 10.67 -12.60 8.22
N SER A 200 11.45 -12.21 9.23
CA SER A 200 11.22 -10.99 9.99
C SER A 200 11.17 -9.73 9.10
N PRO A 201 12.16 -9.47 8.21
CA PRO A 201 12.09 -8.30 7.33
C PRO A 201 11.00 -8.39 6.26
N LEU A 202 10.59 -9.58 5.80
CA LEU A 202 9.47 -9.72 4.85
C LEU A 202 8.12 -9.36 5.49
N ILE A 203 7.83 -9.89 6.68
CA ILE A 203 6.60 -9.55 7.41
C ILE A 203 6.63 -8.07 7.80
N ALA A 204 7.79 -7.54 8.19
CA ALA A 204 7.97 -6.12 8.49
C ALA A 204 7.68 -5.21 7.31
N LEU A 205 8.10 -5.61 6.10
CA LEU A 205 7.80 -4.87 4.88
C LEU A 205 6.29 -4.81 4.64
N GLY A 206 5.58 -5.94 4.76
CA GLY A 206 4.13 -5.99 4.65
C GLY A 206 3.43 -5.08 5.67
N LEU A 207 3.87 -5.13 6.93
CA LEU A 207 3.31 -4.26 7.98
C LEU A 207 3.59 -2.78 7.71
N ALA A 208 4.80 -2.43 7.26
CA ALA A 208 5.16 -1.06 6.92
C ALA A 208 4.32 -0.49 5.77
N ILE A 209 3.97 -1.32 4.78
CA ILE A 209 3.08 -0.95 3.67
C ILE A 209 1.67 -0.68 4.21
N VAL A 210 1.14 -1.56 5.07
CA VAL A 210 -0.20 -1.41 5.67
C VAL A 210 -0.30 -0.13 6.50
N TYR A 211 0.73 0.20 7.28
CA TYR A 211 0.79 1.43 8.08
C TYR A 211 1.22 2.67 7.29
N GLY A 212 1.63 2.52 6.03
CA GLY A 212 2.15 3.64 5.23
C GLY A 212 3.39 4.32 5.83
N ASP A 213 4.25 3.57 6.55
CA ASP A 213 5.43 4.14 7.22
C ASP A 213 6.70 3.96 6.35
N PRO A 214 7.14 5.01 5.62
CA PRO A 214 8.30 4.90 4.73
C PRO A 214 9.61 4.69 5.48
N ARG A 215 9.71 5.09 6.75
CA ARG A 215 10.92 4.87 7.55
C ARG A 215 11.03 3.40 7.96
N PHE A 216 9.91 2.81 8.36
CA PHE A 216 9.87 1.38 8.66
C PHE A 216 10.09 0.54 7.40
N MET A 217 9.46 0.92 6.27
CA MET A 217 9.66 0.27 4.97
C MET A 217 11.15 0.26 4.56
N ARG A 218 11.85 1.39 4.71
CA ARG A 218 13.30 1.46 4.43
C ARG A 218 14.12 0.49 5.27
N VAL A 219 13.78 0.29 6.55
CA VAL A 219 14.49 -0.66 7.41
C VAL A 219 14.36 -2.09 6.86
N ALA A 220 13.13 -2.52 6.57
CA ALA A 220 12.84 -3.85 6.05
C ALA A 220 13.50 -4.09 4.68
N VAL A 221 13.33 -3.16 3.74
CA VAL A 221 13.94 -3.24 2.40
C VAL A 221 15.46 -3.29 2.47
N THR A 222 16.07 -2.44 3.32
CA THR A 222 17.53 -2.43 3.49
C THR A 222 18.05 -3.77 4.02
N ALA A 223 17.29 -4.43 4.92
CA ALA A 223 17.67 -5.74 5.42
C ALA A 223 17.58 -6.83 4.35
N ILE A 224 16.51 -6.85 3.56
CA ILE A 224 16.37 -7.79 2.44
C ILE A 224 17.52 -7.60 1.45
N ILE A 225 17.78 -6.36 1.02
CA ILE A 225 18.85 -6.06 0.06
C ILE A 225 20.22 -6.47 0.61
N ARG A 226 20.55 -6.09 1.86
CA ARG A 226 21.84 -6.45 2.46
C ARG A 226 22.00 -7.95 2.64
N GLY A 227 20.95 -8.66 3.06
CA GLY A 227 20.95 -10.12 3.16
C GLY A 227 21.20 -10.76 1.80
N THR A 228 20.48 -10.32 0.76
CA THR A 228 20.66 -10.81 -0.60
C THR A 228 22.07 -10.55 -1.13
N LEU A 229 22.59 -9.33 -0.95
CA LEU A 229 23.95 -8.95 -1.37
C LEU A 229 25.04 -9.74 -0.63
N LEU A 230 24.76 -10.18 0.61
CA LEU A 230 25.68 -11.03 1.37
C LEU A 230 25.61 -12.50 0.93
N ALA A 231 24.41 -12.98 0.62
CA ALA A 231 24.19 -14.35 0.15
C ALA A 231 24.78 -14.60 -1.24
N TYR A 232 24.64 -13.63 -2.16
CA TYR A 232 25.00 -13.77 -3.56
C TYR A 232 26.45 -14.21 -3.81
N PRO A 233 27.48 -13.57 -3.20
CA PRO A 233 28.87 -13.97 -3.39
C PRO A 233 29.17 -15.40 -2.92
N ILE A 234 28.44 -15.90 -1.92
CA ILE A 234 28.62 -17.26 -1.38
C ILE A 234 28.15 -18.29 -2.40
N GLY A 235 26.98 -18.07 -3.01
CA GLY A 235 26.48 -18.93 -4.08
C GLY A 235 27.38 -18.92 -5.31
N ILE A 236 27.86 -17.74 -5.72
CA ILE A 236 28.80 -17.60 -6.84
C ILE A 236 30.10 -18.36 -6.55
N LEU A 237 30.68 -18.17 -5.36
CA LEU A 237 31.91 -18.84 -4.98
C LEU A 237 31.78 -20.36 -5.07
N LEU A 238 30.65 -20.90 -4.62
CA LEU A 238 30.37 -22.33 -4.71
C LEU A 238 30.15 -22.81 -6.14
N GLY A 239 29.44 -22.03 -6.98
CA GLY A 239 29.27 -22.33 -8.41
C GLY A 239 30.59 -22.34 -9.19
N VAL A 240 31.52 -21.45 -8.85
CA VAL A 240 32.88 -21.44 -9.44
C VAL A 240 33.70 -22.64 -8.98
N LEU A 241 33.58 -23.05 -7.71
CA LEU A 241 34.32 -24.18 -7.14
C LEU A 241 33.83 -25.53 -7.65
N VAL A 242 32.55 -25.62 -8.04
CA VAL A 242 31.92 -26.85 -8.54
C VAL A 242 31.31 -26.55 -9.91
N PRO A 243 32.08 -26.55 -11.01
CA PRO A 243 31.63 -26.12 -12.34
C PRO A 243 30.85 -27.19 -13.15
N GLN A 244 30.36 -28.26 -12.52
CA GLN A 244 29.56 -29.32 -13.19
C GLN A 244 28.30 -29.63 -12.39
N ILE A 245 27.55 -28.60 -12.03
CA ILE A 245 26.31 -28.77 -11.28
C ILE A 245 25.23 -29.01 -12.30
N ASP A 246 24.83 -30.27 -12.46
CA ASP A 246 23.53 -30.53 -13.06
C ASP A 246 22.49 -29.85 -12.16
N LEU A 247 21.89 -28.75 -12.65
CA LEU A 247 20.84 -28.03 -11.93
C LEU A 247 19.66 -29.00 -11.80
N GLY A 248 19.68 -29.79 -10.73
CA GLY A 248 18.78 -30.91 -10.52
C GLY A 248 17.31 -30.46 -10.54
N GLY A 249 16.40 -31.43 -10.59
CA GLY A 249 14.96 -31.18 -10.65
C GLY A 249 14.42 -30.23 -9.56
N GLU A 250 15.13 -30.09 -8.44
CA GLU A 250 14.81 -29.18 -7.34
C GLU A 250 15.07 -27.69 -7.64
N VAL A 251 15.98 -27.37 -8.56
CA VAL A 251 16.15 -26.00 -9.09
C VAL A 251 15.06 -25.71 -10.11
N LEU A 252 14.85 -26.63 -11.06
CA LEU A 252 13.83 -26.49 -12.12
C LEU A 252 12.42 -26.38 -11.56
N ALA A 253 12.10 -27.13 -10.50
CA ALA A 253 10.81 -27.04 -9.82
C ALA A 253 10.56 -25.65 -9.17
N ARG A 254 11.58 -24.81 -9.01
CA ARG A 254 11.48 -23.46 -8.46
C ARG A 254 11.55 -22.34 -9.52
N THR A 255 11.80 -22.66 -10.79
CA THR A 255 11.84 -21.68 -11.89
C THR A 255 10.49 -21.50 -12.61
N GLU A 256 9.54 -22.41 -12.40
CA GLU A 256 8.21 -22.37 -13.02
C GLU A 256 7.09 -22.19 -11.97
N PRO A 257 6.95 -21.01 -11.35
CA PRO A 257 5.84 -20.75 -10.45
C PRO A 257 4.51 -20.75 -11.22
N SER A 258 3.54 -21.48 -10.69
CA SER A 258 2.16 -21.57 -11.20
C SER A 258 1.22 -20.55 -10.53
N GLY A 259 0.02 -20.38 -11.09
CA GLY A 259 -1.02 -19.57 -10.45
C GLY A 259 -1.47 -20.12 -9.09
N LEU A 260 -1.30 -21.42 -8.85
CA LEU A 260 -1.58 -22.04 -7.55
C LEU A 260 -0.53 -21.64 -6.50
N ASP A 261 0.73 -21.48 -6.90
CA ASP A 261 1.81 -21.02 -6.01
C ASP A 261 1.54 -19.59 -5.51
N LEU A 262 0.93 -18.75 -6.35
CA LEU A 262 0.50 -17.41 -5.93
C LEU A 262 -0.59 -17.47 -4.85
N ILE A 263 -1.56 -18.38 -4.99
CA ILE A 263 -2.62 -18.57 -4.00
C ILE A 263 -2.00 -19.10 -2.69
N VAL A 264 -1.10 -20.08 -2.78
CA VAL A 264 -0.38 -20.63 -1.61
C VAL A 264 0.45 -19.53 -0.93
N ALA A 265 1.16 -18.70 -1.69
CA ALA A 265 1.94 -17.59 -1.14
C ALA A 265 1.04 -16.57 -0.42
N LEU A 266 -0.11 -16.22 -1.00
CA LEU A 266 -1.07 -15.29 -0.40
C LEU A 266 -1.64 -15.84 0.91
N LEU A 267 -2.08 -17.10 0.91
CA LEU A 267 -2.61 -17.78 2.10
C LEU A 267 -1.53 -17.94 3.18
N SER A 268 -0.29 -18.26 2.79
CA SER A 268 0.85 -18.36 3.70
C SER A 268 1.18 -17.01 4.33
N GLY A 269 1.18 -15.93 3.55
CA GLY A 269 1.35 -14.58 4.07
C GLY A 269 0.28 -14.19 5.10
N ALA A 270 -0.99 -14.52 4.84
CA ALA A 270 -2.08 -14.33 5.79
C ALA A 270 -1.90 -15.17 7.07
N ALA A 271 -1.52 -16.45 6.93
CA ALA A 271 -1.21 -17.32 8.05
C ALA A 271 -0.01 -16.81 8.86
N GLY A 272 1.02 -16.28 8.20
CA GLY A 272 2.20 -15.68 8.84
C GLY A 272 1.86 -14.43 9.63
N ALA A 273 1.05 -13.54 9.06
CA ALA A 273 0.56 -12.35 9.76
C ALA A 273 -0.27 -12.74 10.99
N TYR A 274 -1.18 -13.72 10.85
CA TYR A 274 -2.00 -14.21 11.95
C TYR A 274 -1.17 -14.90 13.04
N ALA A 275 -0.22 -15.75 12.66
CA ALA A 275 0.67 -16.45 13.58
C ALA A 275 1.63 -15.49 14.29
N TYR A 276 2.14 -14.46 13.61
CA TYR A 276 3.02 -13.48 14.24
C TYR A 276 2.27 -12.57 15.22
N ALA A 277 1.01 -12.24 14.91
CA ALA A 277 0.14 -11.46 15.78
C ALA A 277 -0.19 -12.19 17.11
N ARG A 278 -0.16 -13.53 17.13
CA ARG A 278 -0.51 -14.35 18.29
C ARG A 278 0.69 -15.15 18.79
N ARG A 279 1.16 -14.86 20.00
CA ARG A 279 2.34 -15.51 20.60
C ARG A 279 2.26 -17.05 20.62
N ASP A 280 1.06 -17.60 20.81
CA ASP A 280 0.84 -19.03 20.94
C ASP A 280 0.95 -19.80 19.61
N LEU A 281 1.02 -19.10 18.48
CA LEU A 281 1.04 -19.69 17.14
C LEU A 281 2.42 -19.63 16.46
N SER A 282 3.48 -19.33 17.23
CA SER A 282 4.86 -19.26 16.76
C SER A 282 5.33 -20.52 16.02
N ALA A 283 4.76 -21.69 16.34
CA ALA A 283 5.08 -22.97 15.70
C ALA A 283 4.62 -23.07 14.23
N ALA A 284 3.73 -22.20 13.76
CA ALA A 284 3.27 -22.17 12.36
C ALA A 284 4.17 -21.34 11.43
N LEU A 285 5.02 -20.47 11.99
CA LEU A 285 5.91 -19.58 11.24
C LEU A 285 6.92 -20.31 10.33
N PRO A 286 7.49 -21.47 10.73
CA PRO A 286 8.32 -22.30 9.85
C PRO A 286 7.66 -22.68 8.52
N GLY A 287 6.38 -23.07 8.54
CA GLY A 287 5.66 -23.47 7.33
C GLY A 287 5.45 -22.30 6.36
N VAL A 288 5.18 -21.11 6.89
CA VAL A 288 5.07 -19.88 6.10
C VAL A 288 6.42 -19.48 5.49
N ALA A 289 7.50 -19.70 6.24
CA ALA A 289 8.87 -19.39 5.80
C ALA A 289 9.28 -20.22 4.58
N ILE A 290 8.88 -21.48 4.55
CA ILE A 290 9.13 -22.39 3.44
C ILE A 290 8.39 -21.93 2.18
N ALA A 291 7.10 -21.54 2.32
CA ALA A 291 6.27 -21.11 1.19
C ALA A 291 6.72 -19.78 0.55
N ALA A 292 7.34 -18.89 1.33
CA ALA A 292 7.85 -17.59 0.87
C ALA A 292 9.37 -17.59 0.57
N ALA A 293 10.02 -18.76 0.63
CA ALA A 293 11.47 -18.86 0.74
C ALA A 293 12.24 -18.21 -0.41
N LEU A 294 12.96 -17.12 -0.10
CA LEU A 294 13.89 -16.45 -1.03
C LEU A 294 15.26 -17.14 -1.13
N VAL A 295 15.71 -17.86 -0.10
CA VAL A 295 17.11 -18.33 -0.06
C VAL A 295 17.44 -19.32 -1.15
N PRO A 296 16.63 -20.36 -1.44
CA PRO A 296 16.96 -21.32 -2.50
C PRO A 296 16.96 -20.72 -3.92
N PRO A 297 15.99 -19.89 -4.36
CA PRO A 297 16.08 -19.26 -5.66
C PRO A 297 17.26 -18.26 -5.74
N LEU A 298 17.62 -17.59 -4.64
CA LEU A 298 18.83 -16.76 -4.59
C LEU A 298 20.12 -17.57 -4.70
N ALA A 299 20.21 -18.71 -4.00
CA ALA A 299 21.37 -19.58 -4.07
C ALA A 299 21.51 -20.23 -5.45
N ALA A 300 20.41 -20.70 -6.03
CA ALA A 300 20.38 -21.27 -7.37
C ALA A 300 20.81 -20.26 -8.44
N SER A 301 20.28 -19.03 -8.40
CA SER A 301 20.66 -17.99 -9.37
C SER A 301 22.11 -17.54 -9.20
N ALA A 302 22.62 -17.46 -7.96
CA ALA A 302 24.01 -17.16 -7.68
C ALA A 302 24.96 -18.27 -8.14
N ILE A 303 24.59 -19.54 -7.95
CA ILE A 303 25.35 -20.70 -8.44
C ILE A 303 25.42 -20.70 -9.97
N ALA A 304 24.27 -20.54 -10.65
CA ALA A 304 24.22 -20.47 -12.11
C ALA A 304 25.09 -19.33 -12.68
N LEU A 305 25.09 -18.17 -12.00
CA LEU A 305 25.97 -17.06 -12.34
C LEU A 305 27.46 -17.44 -12.25
N GLY A 306 27.82 -18.22 -11.23
CA GLY A 306 29.18 -18.67 -10.96
C GLY A 306 29.66 -19.82 -11.86
N SER A 307 28.78 -20.75 -12.21
CA SER A 307 29.09 -21.88 -13.11
C SER A 307 29.15 -21.46 -14.59
N ALA A 308 28.77 -20.22 -14.91
CA ALA A 308 28.64 -19.68 -16.26
C ALA A 308 27.63 -20.43 -17.16
N GLU A 309 26.72 -21.19 -16.56
CA GLU A 309 25.57 -21.81 -17.24
C GLU A 309 24.41 -20.81 -17.31
N TYR A 310 24.48 -19.90 -18.28
CA TYR A 310 23.39 -19.00 -18.63
C TYR A 310 22.62 -19.55 -19.83
N THR A 311 21.81 -20.58 -19.64
CA THR A 311 20.89 -21.07 -20.69
C THR A 311 19.66 -21.69 -20.08
#